data_AF-A0A965QEK1-F1
#
_entry.id   AF-A0A965QEK1-F1
#
_cell.length_a   1.000
_cell.length_b   1.000
_cell.length_c   1.000
_cell.angle_alpha   90.00
_cell.angle_beta   90.00
_cell.angle_gamma   90.00
#
_symmetry.space_group_name_H-M   'P 1'
#
loop_
_entity.id
_entity.type
_entity.pdbx_description
1 polymer ?
#
loop_
_entity_poly.entity_id
_entity_poly.type
_entity_poly.pdbx_seq_one_letter_code
_entity_poly.pdbx_strand_id
1 'polypeptide(L)'
;MLTLIEKGMVDSISCHSIDRCGRDLLDILSVIRFMNEKLIPMIFIQQGLRTIDDKGKENAISKMMISILGTVAEMERSRIRENQKEGIELAKLRGVYKGRRKGSKSDIQKWIQKPKIAKTIEYLKKGYKASEISKIVGVHVNTITKVKRVIE
;
A
#
# COMPACT_ATOMS: atom_id res chain seq x y z
N MET A 1 20.28 -9.28 -7.75
CA MET A 1 20.24 -8.38 -8.93
C MET A 1 20.57 -6.94 -8.54
N LEU A 2 19.77 -6.28 -7.70
CA LEU A 2 20.05 -4.90 -7.22
C LEU A 2 21.46 -4.72 -6.64
N THR A 3 21.91 -5.66 -5.80
CA THR A 3 23.27 -5.65 -5.24
C THR A 3 24.38 -5.78 -6.29
N LEU A 4 24.12 -6.40 -7.44
CA LEU A 4 25.09 -6.51 -8.54
C LEU A 4 25.12 -5.22 -9.37
N ILE A 5 23.97 -4.58 -9.53
CA ILE A 5 23.82 -3.27 -10.16
C ILE A 5 24.55 -2.20 -9.34
N GLU A 6 24.38 -2.21 -8.02
CA GLU A 6 25.07 -1.28 -7.11
C GLU A 6 26.59 -1.45 -7.11
N LYS A 7 27.07 -2.68 -7.34
CA LYS A 7 28.49 -3.00 -7.49
C LYS A 7 29.04 -2.70 -8.88
N GLY A 8 28.21 -2.22 -9.82
CA GLY A 8 28.62 -1.91 -11.19
C GLY A 8 29.01 -3.12 -12.03
N MET A 9 28.55 -4.33 -11.66
CA MET A 9 28.90 -5.58 -12.33
C MET A 9 27.91 -5.99 -13.44
N VAL A 10 27.00 -5.08 -13.82
CA VAL A 10 25.90 -5.37 -14.75
C VAL A 10 25.94 -4.38 -15.90
N ASP A 11 26.25 -4.87 -17.10
CA ASP A 11 26.33 -4.06 -18.31
C ASP A 11 24.98 -3.87 -19.01
N SER A 12 24.07 -4.85 -18.90
CA SER A 12 22.73 -4.79 -19.48
C SER A 12 21.78 -5.78 -18.82
N ILE A 13 20.47 -5.55 -18.97
CA ILE A 13 19.42 -6.43 -18.48
C ILE A 13 18.47 -6.76 -19.61
N SER A 14 18.26 -8.04 -19.88
CA SER A 14 17.27 -8.53 -20.84
C SER A 14 16.01 -9.05 -20.13
N CYS A 15 14.85 -8.53 -20.53
CA CYS A 15 13.54 -9.04 -20.15
C CYS A 15 12.82 -9.57 -21.39
N HIS A 16 12.06 -10.66 -21.23
CA HIS A 16 11.27 -11.21 -22.33
C HIS A 16 10.25 -10.19 -22.87
N SER A 17 9.52 -9.52 -21.96
CA SER A 17 8.52 -8.52 -22.29
C SER A 17 8.39 -7.47 -21.17
N ILE A 18 7.81 -6.30 -21.49
CA ILE A 18 7.68 -5.18 -20.54
C ILE A 18 6.82 -5.56 -19.32
N ASP A 19 5.76 -6.33 -19.52
CA ASP A 19 4.86 -6.81 -18.46
C ASP A 19 5.56 -7.76 -17.45
N ARG A 20 6.72 -8.31 -17.79
CA ARG A 20 7.53 -9.16 -16.89
C ARG A 20 8.52 -8.39 -16.03
N CYS A 21 8.59 -7.07 -16.21
CA CYS A 21 9.52 -6.20 -15.49
C CYS A 21 9.03 -5.81 -14.08
N GLY A 22 7.72 -5.88 -13.82
CA GLY A 22 7.14 -5.48 -12.53
C GLY A 22 5.72 -6.02 -12.33
N ARG A 23 5.19 -5.83 -11.12
CA ARG A 23 3.84 -6.34 -10.75
C ARG A 23 2.70 -5.46 -11.23
N ASP A 24 2.98 -4.18 -11.38
CA ASP A 24 2.06 -3.20 -11.92
C ASP A 24 2.85 -2.18 -12.75
N LEU A 25 2.13 -1.31 -13.45
CA LEU A 25 2.76 -0.29 -14.27
C LEU A 25 3.70 0.62 -13.47
N LEU A 26 3.34 1.06 -12.26
CA LEU A 26 4.19 1.96 -11.47
C LEU A 26 5.51 1.28 -11.13
N ASP A 27 5.46 0.00 -10.80
CA ASP A 27 6.62 -0.84 -10.56
C ASP A 27 7.50 -0.92 -11.82
N ILE A 28 6.92 -1.23 -12.98
CA ILE A 28 7.62 -1.26 -14.28
C ILE A 28 8.30 0.09 -14.59
N LEU A 29 7.56 1.21 -14.43
CA LEU A 29 8.09 2.56 -14.64
C LEU A 29 9.24 2.88 -13.69
N SER A 30 9.11 2.48 -12.43
CA SER A 30 10.12 2.72 -11.40
C SER A 30 11.40 1.94 -11.70
N VAL A 31 11.29 0.68 -12.11
CA VAL A 31 12.44 -0.14 -12.53
C VAL A 31 13.13 0.49 -13.73
N ILE A 32 12.39 0.89 -14.76
CA ILE A 32 13.01 1.49 -15.95
C ILE A 32 13.71 2.81 -15.63
N ARG A 33 13.10 3.68 -14.80
CA ARG A 33 13.75 4.92 -14.35
C ARG A 33 15.04 4.64 -13.57
N PHE A 34 15.00 3.70 -12.64
CA PHE A 34 16.18 3.30 -11.86
C PHE A 34 17.31 2.80 -12.77
N MET A 35 17.01 1.98 -13.78
CA MET A 35 18.02 1.51 -14.73
C MET A 35 18.57 2.64 -15.60
N ASN A 36 17.70 3.55 -16.07
CA ASN A 36 18.12 4.71 -16.85
C ASN A 36 19.04 5.65 -16.06
N GLU A 37 18.73 5.92 -14.78
CA GLU A 37 19.59 6.72 -13.88
C GLU A 37 20.97 6.09 -13.68
N LYS A 38 21.04 4.75 -13.70
CA LYS A 38 22.29 3.99 -13.60
C LYS A 38 22.98 3.78 -14.95
N LEU A 39 22.42 4.31 -16.04
CA LEU A 39 22.89 4.11 -17.41
C LEU A 39 22.97 2.63 -17.83
N ILE A 40 22.12 1.77 -17.24
CA ILE A 40 22.07 0.34 -17.55
C ILE A 40 20.96 0.11 -18.60
N PRO A 41 21.30 -0.30 -19.84
CA PRO A 41 20.31 -0.57 -20.86
C PRO A 41 19.43 -1.77 -20.50
N MET A 42 18.11 -1.56 -20.57
CA MET A 42 17.13 -2.64 -20.54
C MET A 42 16.74 -3.02 -21.97
N ILE A 43 16.77 -4.32 -22.26
CA ILE A 43 16.42 -4.92 -23.54
C ILE A 43 15.13 -5.71 -23.38
N PHE A 44 14.10 -5.36 -24.14
CA PHE A 44 12.83 -6.07 -24.18
C PHE A 44 12.73 -6.88 -25.47
N ILE A 45 12.84 -8.21 -25.35
CA ILE A 45 12.98 -9.12 -26.49
C ILE A 45 11.74 -9.08 -27.39
N GLN A 46 10.55 -9.21 -26.81
CA GLN A 46 9.30 -9.31 -27.56
C GLN A 46 8.94 -8.00 -28.28
N GLN A 47 9.27 -6.85 -27.69
CA GLN A 47 9.00 -5.54 -28.29
C GLN A 47 10.16 -5.05 -29.18
N GLY A 48 11.31 -5.73 -29.17
CA GLY A 48 12.51 -5.30 -29.88
C GLY A 48 13.03 -3.93 -29.40
N LEU A 49 12.81 -3.60 -28.13
CA LEU A 49 13.14 -2.28 -27.59
C LEU A 49 14.38 -2.32 -26.72
N ARG A 50 15.14 -1.24 -26.77
CA ARG A 50 16.25 -0.98 -25.86
C ARG A 50 16.13 0.43 -25.30
N THR A 51 16.14 0.56 -23.97
CA THR A 51 15.87 1.84 -23.28
C THR A 51 16.97 2.88 -23.46
N ILE A 52 18.23 2.43 -23.55
CA ILE A 52 19.40 3.27 -23.78
C ILE A 52 20.08 2.81 -25.07
N ASP A 53 20.30 3.77 -25.97
CA ASP A 53 20.99 3.55 -27.23
C ASP A 53 22.50 3.34 -27.01
N ASP A 54 23.23 2.84 -28.02
CA ASP A 54 24.68 2.55 -27.93
C ASP A 54 25.53 3.78 -27.59
N LYS A 55 24.97 4.98 -27.74
CA LYS A 55 25.58 6.27 -27.38
C LYS A 55 25.26 6.73 -25.95
N GLY A 56 24.66 5.87 -25.12
CA GLY A 56 24.28 6.19 -23.73
C GLY A 56 23.10 7.16 -23.60
N LYS A 57 22.36 7.41 -24.69
CA LYS A 57 21.19 8.31 -24.68
C LYS A 57 19.90 7.51 -24.51
N GLU A 58 18.96 8.07 -23.75
CA GLU A 58 17.60 7.51 -23.66
C GLU A 58 16.97 7.44 -25.07
N ASN A 59 16.46 6.27 -25.42
CA ASN A 59 15.76 6.08 -26.67
C ASN A 59 14.36 6.73 -26.59
N ALA A 60 14.09 7.68 -27.48
CA ALA A 60 12.82 8.40 -27.55
C ALA A 60 11.62 7.48 -27.76
N ILE A 61 11.80 6.38 -28.51
CA ILE A 61 10.74 5.38 -28.76
C ILE A 61 10.39 4.65 -27.46
N SER A 62 11.40 4.25 -26.69
CA SER A 62 11.20 3.60 -25.39
C SER A 62 10.46 4.53 -24.43
N LYS A 63 10.87 5.80 -24.37
CA LYS A 63 10.23 6.83 -23.53
C LYS A 63 8.76 7.07 -23.91
N MET A 64 8.46 7.07 -25.21
CA MET A 64 7.09 7.20 -25.72
C MET A 64 6.24 5.97 -25.35
N MET A 65 6.73 4.76 -25.56
CA MET A 65 6.00 3.53 -25.21
C MET A 65 5.74 3.42 -23.71
N ILE A 66 6.74 3.77 -22.89
CA ILE A 66 6.63 3.87 -21.44
C ILE A 66 5.53 4.87 -21.05
N SER A 67 5.50 6.04 -21.69
CA SER A 67 4.45 7.05 -21.45
C SER A 67 3.06 6.56 -21.83
N ILE A 68 2.92 5.90 -22.98
CA ILE A 68 1.64 5.34 -23.45
C ILE A 68 1.13 4.26 -22.50
N LEU A 69 1.99 3.29 -22.13
CA LEU A 69 1.65 2.27 -21.13
C LEU A 69 1.26 2.92 -19.80
N GLY A 70 1.99 3.98 -19.44
CA GLY A 70 1.69 4.92 -18.37
C GLY A 70 0.24 5.36 -18.34
N THR A 71 -0.14 6.06 -19.40
CA THR A 71 -1.47 6.64 -19.58
C THR A 71 -2.56 5.56 -19.64
N VAL A 72 -2.32 4.45 -20.33
CA VAL A 72 -3.31 3.36 -20.43
C VAL A 72 -3.65 2.78 -19.06
N ALA A 73 -2.65 2.52 -18.20
CA ALA A 73 -2.95 1.97 -16.88
C ALA A 73 -3.61 3.01 -15.94
N GLU A 74 -3.29 4.29 -16.09
CA GLU A 74 -4.02 5.36 -15.38
C GLU A 74 -5.50 5.41 -15.80
N MET A 75 -5.76 5.32 -17.10
CA MET A 75 -7.12 5.25 -17.65
C MET A 75 -7.87 4.03 -17.10
N GLU A 76 -7.25 2.86 -17.09
CA GLU A 76 -7.86 1.63 -16.56
C GLU A 76 -8.17 1.75 -15.06
N ARG A 77 -7.23 2.28 -14.26
CA ARG A 77 -7.45 2.56 -12.83
C ARG A 77 -8.59 3.54 -12.60
N SER A 78 -8.70 4.57 -13.43
CA SER A 78 -9.80 5.54 -13.36
C SER A 78 -11.13 4.86 -13.65
N ARG A 79 -11.20 4.05 -14.72
CA ARG A 79 -12.39 3.30 -15.11
C ARG A 79 -12.85 2.32 -14.03
N ILE A 80 -11.93 1.61 -13.39
CA ILE A 80 -12.26 0.71 -12.26
C ILE A 80 -12.89 1.48 -11.10
N ARG A 81 -12.34 2.66 -10.76
CA ARG A 81 -12.91 3.52 -9.70
C ARG A 81 -14.28 4.07 -10.08
N GLU A 82 -14.48 4.43 -11.33
CA GLU A 82 -15.75 4.90 -11.85
C GLU A 82 -16.83 3.81 -11.76
N ASN A 83 -16.54 2.61 -12.28
CA ASN A 83 -17.41 1.43 -12.15
C ASN A 83 -17.73 1.11 -10.69
N GLN A 84 -16.73 1.22 -9.80
CA GLN A 84 -16.94 1.01 -8.36
C GLN A 84 -17.89 2.06 -7.77
N LYS A 85 -17.71 3.34 -8.14
CA LYS A 85 -18.55 4.45 -7.68
C LYS A 85 -20.00 4.24 -8.12
N GLU A 86 -20.22 3.88 -9.38
CA GLU A 86 -21.54 3.53 -9.91
C GLU A 86 -22.16 2.36 -9.15
N GLY A 87 -21.40 1.28 -8.92
CA GLY A 87 -21.85 0.13 -8.14
C GLY A 87 -22.24 0.49 -6.70
N ILE A 88 -21.44 1.35 -6.06
CA ILE A 88 -21.73 1.87 -4.71
C ILE A 88 -23.02 2.70 -4.71
N GLU A 89 -23.21 3.56 -5.70
CA GLU A 89 -24.39 4.41 -5.83
C GLU A 89 -25.67 3.59 -6.00
N LEU A 90 -25.65 2.59 -6.90
CA LEU A 90 -26.75 1.65 -7.06
C LEU A 90 -27.04 0.86 -5.77
N ALA A 91 -26.00 0.40 -5.07
CA ALA A 91 -26.17 -0.32 -3.81
C ALA A 91 -26.66 0.59 -2.66
N LYS A 92 -26.32 1.89 -2.67
CA LYS A 92 -26.90 2.88 -1.75
C LYS A 92 -28.38 3.10 -2.03
N LEU A 93 -28.77 3.26 -3.30
CA LEU A 93 -30.18 3.37 -3.71
C LEU A 93 -30.99 2.14 -3.28
N ARG A 94 -30.39 0.94 -3.38
CA ARG A 94 -30.98 -0.32 -2.89
C ARG A 94 -30.97 -0.48 -1.36
N GLY A 95 -30.41 0.47 -0.61
CA GLY A 95 -30.35 0.42 0.85
C GLY A 95 -29.41 -0.67 1.43
N VAL A 96 -28.47 -1.18 0.65
CA VAL A 96 -27.53 -2.24 1.08
C VAL A 96 -26.53 -1.70 2.10
N TYR A 97 -26.08 -0.46 1.92
CA TYR A 97 -25.15 0.21 2.84
C TYR A 97 -25.85 0.63 4.14
N LYS A 98 -25.89 -0.28 5.13
CA LYS A 98 -26.44 -0.02 6.47
C LYS A 98 -25.41 0.51 7.48
N GLY A 99 -24.21 0.87 6.99
CA GLY A 99 -23.06 1.21 7.83
C GLY A 99 -22.62 0.05 8.72
N ARG A 100 -21.83 0.36 9.75
CA ARG A 100 -21.45 -0.61 10.78
C ARG A 100 -22.70 -1.00 11.58
N ARG A 101 -23.05 -2.30 11.62
CA ARG A 101 -24.20 -2.80 12.39
C ARG A 101 -24.16 -2.25 13.83
N LYS A 102 -25.22 -1.55 14.26
CA LYS A 102 -25.39 -1.15 15.67
C LYS A 102 -25.31 -2.41 16.54
N GLY A 103 -24.45 -2.42 17.56
CA GLY A 103 -24.21 -3.59 18.40
C GLY A 103 -23.04 -4.51 17.98
N SER A 104 -22.37 -4.26 16.85
CA SER A 104 -21.10 -4.95 16.47
C SER A 104 -19.89 -4.53 17.33
N LYS A 105 -20.11 -4.23 18.61
CA LYS A 105 -19.03 -4.23 19.60
C LYS A 105 -18.72 -5.71 19.85
N SER A 106 -17.44 -6.08 19.87
CA SER A 106 -17.04 -7.32 20.53
C SER A 106 -17.72 -7.35 21.90
N ASP A 107 -18.29 -8.50 22.26
CA ASP A 107 -18.91 -8.74 23.56
C ASP A 107 -18.08 -8.06 24.66
N ILE A 108 -18.73 -7.20 25.46
CA ILE A 108 -18.06 -6.37 26.46
C ILE A 108 -17.30 -7.28 27.45
N GLN A 109 -17.85 -8.46 27.75
CA GLN A 109 -17.18 -9.44 28.60
C GLN A 109 -15.88 -9.95 27.94
N LYS A 110 -15.91 -10.31 26.65
CA LYS A 110 -14.71 -10.73 25.90
C LYS A 110 -13.69 -9.60 25.74
N TRP A 111 -14.15 -8.35 25.72
CA TRP A 111 -13.28 -7.18 25.62
C TRP A 111 -12.54 -6.90 26.94
N ILE A 112 -13.24 -6.98 28.07
CA ILE A 112 -12.68 -6.78 29.42
C ILE A 112 -11.66 -7.86 29.79
N GLN A 113 -11.90 -9.10 29.37
CA GLN A 113 -11.01 -10.24 29.65
C GLN A 113 -9.66 -10.17 28.91
N LYS A 114 -9.48 -9.25 27.95
CA LYS A 114 -8.18 -9.11 27.27
C LYS A 114 -7.10 -8.73 28.27
N PRO A 115 -5.91 -9.35 28.21
CA PRO A 115 -4.88 -9.21 29.26
C PRO A 115 -4.42 -7.76 29.49
N LYS A 116 -4.31 -6.95 28.42
CA LYS A 116 -3.98 -5.52 28.53
C LYS A 116 -5.10 -4.72 29.19
N ILE A 117 -6.37 -5.06 28.93
CA ILE A 117 -7.51 -4.35 29.51
C ILE A 117 -7.67 -4.73 30.98
N ALA A 118 -7.58 -6.01 31.33
CA ALA A 118 -7.60 -6.47 32.73
C ALA A 118 -6.55 -5.74 33.60
N LYS A 119 -5.30 -5.61 33.11
CA LYS A 119 -4.26 -4.81 33.78
C LYS A 119 -4.63 -3.32 33.89
N THR A 120 -5.24 -2.75 32.85
CA THR A 120 -5.74 -1.36 32.88
C THR A 120 -6.78 -1.17 33.98
N ILE A 121 -7.68 -2.13 34.18
CA ILE A 121 -8.70 -2.12 35.26
C ILE A 121 -8.03 -2.16 36.63
N GLU A 122 -7.03 -3.01 36.81
CA GLU A 122 -6.28 -3.13 38.05
C GLU A 122 -5.60 -1.80 38.43
N TYR A 123 -4.91 -1.16 37.48
CA TYR A 123 -4.26 0.13 37.72
C TYR A 123 -5.26 1.28 37.92
N LEU A 124 -6.42 1.24 37.25
CA LEU A 124 -7.50 2.20 37.51
C LEU A 124 -8.04 2.06 38.94
N LYS A 125 -8.24 0.82 39.43
CA LYS A 125 -8.66 0.57 40.83
C LYS A 125 -7.61 1.01 41.85
N LYS A 126 -6.32 0.92 41.50
CA LYS A 126 -5.19 1.43 42.31
C LYS A 126 -5.05 2.96 42.29
N GLY A 127 -5.86 3.68 41.52
CA GLY A 127 -5.90 5.15 41.51
C GLY A 127 -4.89 5.84 40.58
N TYR A 128 -4.23 5.11 39.68
CA TYR A 128 -3.28 5.71 38.73
C TYR A 128 -3.97 6.61 37.69
N LYS A 129 -3.25 7.64 37.21
CA LYS A 129 -3.75 8.52 36.14
C LYS A 129 -3.72 7.81 34.80
N ALA A 130 -4.67 8.11 33.92
CA ALA A 130 -4.77 7.47 32.60
C ALA A 130 -3.49 7.62 31.74
N SER A 131 -2.75 8.71 31.91
CA SER A 131 -1.45 8.95 31.25
C SER A 131 -0.35 8.00 31.73
N GLU A 132 -0.33 7.66 33.01
CA GLU A 132 0.62 6.72 33.62
C GLU A 132 0.30 5.29 33.19
N ILE A 133 -0.98 4.92 33.24
CA ILE A 133 -1.46 3.61 32.79
C ILE A 133 -1.18 3.38 31.30
N SER A 134 -1.32 4.42 30.47
CA SER A 134 -0.99 4.36 29.05
C SER A 134 0.49 4.03 28.82
N LYS A 135 1.40 4.57 29.64
CA LYS A 135 2.85 4.31 29.56
C LYS A 135 3.19 2.89 30.03
N ILE A 136 2.54 2.43 31.10
CA ILE A 136 2.80 1.11 31.71
C ILE A 136 2.27 -0.04 30.86
N VAL A 137 1.03 0.09 30.36
CA VAL A 137 0.31 -1.01 29.68
C VAL A 137 0.42 -0.90 28.15
N GLY A 138 0.81 0.27 27.62
CA GLY A 138 0.91 0.53 26.19
C GLY A 138 -0.45 0.58 25.49
N VAL A 139 -1.47 1.10 26.17
CA VAL A 139 -2.84 1.25 25.65
C VAL A 139 -3.17 2.73 25.51
N HIS A 140 -3.71 3.14 24.36
CA HIS A 140 -4.04 4.54 24.10
C HIS A 140 -5.06 5.10 25.10
N VAL A 141 -4.88 6.35 25.52
CA VAL A 141 -5.70 7.04 26.56
C VAL A 141 -7.20 6.93 26.29
N ASN A 142 -7.65 7.11 25.04
CA ASN A 142 -9.08 6.95 24.67
C ASN A 142 -9.66 5.56 24.99
N THR A 143 -8.84 4.51 24.93
CA THR A 143 -9.26 3.16 25.29
C THR A 143 -9.38 3.04 26.81
N ILE A 144 -8.48 3.65 27.58
CA ILE A 144 -8.55 3.71 29.05
C ILE A 144 -9.79 4.49 29.49
N THR A 145 -10.09 5.63 28.86
CA THR A 145 -11.33 6.40 29.10
C THR A 145 -12.57 5.57 28.80
N LYS A 146 -12.55 4.77 27.73
CA LYS A 146 -13.63 3.85 27.38
C LYS A 146 -13.77 2.71 28.41
N VAL A 147 -12.66 2.19 28.93
CA VAL A 147 -12.63 1.17 29.99
C VAL A 147 -13.21 1.74 31.28
N LYS A 148 -12.84 2.97 31.65
CA LYS A 148 -13.38 3.68 32.82
C LYS A 148 -14.91 3.82 32.77
N ARG A 149 -15.47 4.26 31.63
CA ARG A 149 -16.93 4.37 31.40
C ARG A 149 -17.70 3.04 31.41
N VAL A 150 -17.01 1.90 31.39
CA VAL A 150 -17.63 0.56 31.40
C VAL A 150 -17.57 -0.05 32.80
N ILE A 151 -16.76 0.52 33.71
CA ILE A 151 -16.56 0.04 35.08
C ILE A 151 -17.27 0.93 36.11
N GLU A 152 -17.37 2.24 35.84
CA GLU A 152 -18.38 3.13 36.44
C GLU A 152 -19.79 2.70 36.01
#